data_AF-A0AAU5JPQ9-F1
#
_entry.id   AF-A0AAU5JPQ9-F1
#
_cell.length_a   1.000
_cell.length_b   1.000
_cell.length_c   1.000
_cell.angle_alpha   90.00
_cell.angle_beta   90.00
_cell.angle_gamma   90.00
#
_symmetry.space_group_name_H-M   'P 1'
#
loop_
_entity.id
_entity.type
_entity.pdbx_description
1 polymer ?
#
loop_
_entity_poly.entity_id
_entity_poly.type
_entity_poly.pdbx_seq_one_letter_code
_entity_poly.pdbx_strand_id
1 'polypeptide(L)'
;MWIAPALVLLAVAGHVGATDWSAWDPDRIALMLLLGVCVGVAEELATRGIAVRMLRGAGHPERFVMVVSSALFALMHVVNLLSGMEPSTVLLTVVYTFAFGTCMYLSMLVTGTIWTAIVLHALTDPTTFLASGGVDEAVTGQSGGWSLLAASATILMIVFAPVAVFLVRDDRPKAPGD
;
A
#
# COMPACT_ATOMS: atom_id res chain seq x y z
N MET A 1 4.96 -3.12 14.45
CA MET A 1 3.98 -2.12 14.91
C MET A 1 2.62 -2.47 14.30
N TRP A 2 1.72 -3.08 15.06
CA TRP A 2 0.40 -3.56 14.56
C TRP A 2 -0.53 -2.45 14.06
N ILE A 3 -0.18 -1.19 14.30
CA ILE A 3 -0.88 -0.02 13.77
C ILE A 3 -0.93 -0.05 12.24
N ALA A 4 0.17 -0.44 11.57
CA ALA A 4 0.25 -0.47 10.11
C ALA A 4 -0.83 -1.36 9.45
N PRO A 5 -0.91 -2.67 9.75
CA PRO A 5 -1.95 -3.51 9.17
C PRO A 5 -3.36 -3.10 9.61
N ALA A 6 -3.52 -2.56 10.82
CA ALA A 6 -4.82 -2.07 11.29
C ALA A 6 -5.32 -0.86 10.46
N LEU A 7 -4.46 0.11 10.18
CA LEU A 7 -4.82 1.26 9.34
C LEU A 7 -5.22 0.84 7.93
N VAL A 8 -4.48 -0.12 7.34
CA VAL A 8 -4.79 -0.63 6.01
C VAL A 8 -6.15 -1.35 6.00
N LEU A 9 -6.41 -2.20 6.98
CA LEU A 9 -7.71 -2.89 7.10
C LEU A 9 -8.86 -1.91 7.33
N LEU A 10 -8.65 -0.81 8.06
CA LEU A 10 -9.66 0.24 8.22
C LEU A 10 -9.96 0.95 6.89
N ALA A 11 -8.94 1.21 6.07
CA ALA A 11 -9.13 1.78 4.72
C ALA A 11 -9.92 0.81 3.82
N VAL A 12 -9.55 -0.48 3.81
CA VAL A 12 -10.27 -1.53 3.07
C VAL A 12 -11.73 -1.61 3.52
N ALA A 13 -11.98 -1.65 4.84
CA ALA A 13 -13.34 -1.70 5.37
C ALA A 13 -14.17 -0.45 4.97
N GLY A 14 -13.54 0.73 5.00
CA GLY A 14 -14.15 1.97 4.51
C GLY A 14 -14.52 1.90 3.03
N HIS A 15 -13.61 1.43 2.17
CA HIS A 15 -13.89 1.27 0.74
C HIS A 15 -14.99 0.25 0.46
N VAL A 16 -14.98 -0.90 1.14
CA VAL A 16 -16.03 -1.93 1.03
C VAL A 16 -17.40 -1.37 1.43
N GLY A 17 -17.46 -0.61 2.52
CA GLY A 17 -18.70 0.02 2.97
C GLY A 17 -19.17 1.20 2.11
N ALA A 18 -18.24 1.88 1.43
CA ALA A 18 -18.54 2.99 0.53
C ALA A 18 -18.90 2.56 -0.90
N THR A 19 -18.58 1.32 -1.27
CA THR A 19 -18.87 0.77 -2.60
C THR A 19 -20.37 0.61 -2.80
N ASP A 20 -20.91 1.18 -3.89
CA ASP A 20 -22.26 0.86 -4.36
C ASP A 20 -22.24 -0.49 -5.09
N TRP A 21 -22.43 -1.57 -4.33
CA TRP A 21 -22.42 -2.94 -4.85
C TRP A 21 -23.51 -3.21 -5.90
N SER A 22 -24.56 -2.39 -5.96
CA SER A 22 -25.61 -2.54 -6.97
C SER A 22 -25.18 -2.07 -8.37
N ALA A 23 -24.12 -1.26 -8.44
CA ALA A 23 -23.56 -0.75 -9.69
C ALA A 23 -22.60 -1.73 -10.40
N TRP A 24 -22.30 -2.88 -9.80
CA TRP A 24 -21.26 -3.81 -10.28
C TRP A 24 -21.81 -5.20 -10.62
N ASP A 25 -21.47 -5.69 -11.81
CA ASP A 25 -21.72 -7.09 -12.18
C ASP A 25 -20.80 -8.04 -11.37
N PRO A 26 -21.28 -9.23 -10.94
CA PRO A 26 -20.46 -10.20 -10.21
C PRO A 26 -19.17 -10.59 -10.93
N ASP A 27 -19.22 -10.72 -12.26
CA ASP A 27 -18.05 -11.07 -13.08
C ASP A 27 -16.98 -9.96 -13.03
N ARG A 28 -17.39 -8.69 -13.05
CA ARG A 28 -16.47 -7.55 -12.93
C ARG A 28 -15.82 -7.50 -11.55
N ILE A 29 -16.59 -7.78 -10.49
CA ILE A 29 -16.06 -7.87 -9.13
C ILE A 29 -14.99 -8.98 -9.05
N ALA A 30 -15.29 -10.17 -9.58
CA ALA A 30 -14.36 -11.29 -9.59
C ALA A 30 -13.07 -10.97 -10.36
N LEU A 31 -13.18 -10.32 -11.52
CA LEU A 31 -12.03 -9.87 -12.30
C LEU A 31 -11.22 -8.80 -11.57
N MET A 32 -11.87 -7.86 -10.88
CA MET A 32 -11.19 -6.84 -10.09
C MET A 32 -10.40 -7.46 -8.94
N LEU A 33 -10.99 -8.43 -8.23
CA LEU A 33 -10.31 -9.16 -7.16
C LEU A 33 -9.13 -9.98 -7.69
N LEU A 34 -9.28 -10.65 -8.83
CA LEU A 34 -8.18 -11.37 -9.48
C LEU A 34 -7.05 -10.43 -9.90
N LEU A 35 -7.38 -9.28 -10.49
CA LEU A 35 -6.42 -8.24 -10.82
C LEU A 35 -5.69 -7.77 -9.56
N GLY A 36 -6.41 -7.47 -8.48
CA GLY A 36 -5.84 -7.08 -7.19
C GLY A 36 -4.86 -8.12 -6.62
N VAL A 37 -5.18 -9.42 -6.71
CA VAL A 37 -4.26 -10.48 -6.33
C VAL A 37 -3.00 -10.48 -7.20
N CYS A 38 -3.14 -10.35 -8.52
CA CYS A 38 -2.00 -10.29 -9.43
C CYS A 38 -1.09 -9.09 -9.15
N VAL A 39 -1.67 -7.90 -8.95
CA VAL A 39 -0.95 -6.67 -8.61
C VAL A 39 -0.26 -6.80 -7.26
N GLY A 40 -1.00 -7.18 -6.21
CA GLY A 40 -0.45 -7.34 -4.87
C GLY A 40 0.68 -8.37 -4.80
N VAL A 41 0.59 -9.47 -5.56
CA VAL A 41 1.70 -10.44 -5.69
C VAL A 41 2.89 -9.81 -6.40
N ALA A 42 2.69 -9.21 -7.58
CA ALA A 42 3.77 -8.70 -8.40
C ALA A 42 4.56 -7.58 -7.70
N GLU A 43 3.85 -6.58 -7.18
CA GLU A 43 4.46 -5.39 -6.59
C GLU A 43 5.14 -5.69 -5.26
N GLU A 44 4.53 -6.50 -4.40
CA GLU A 44 5.14 -6.88 -3.13
C GLU A 44 6.31 -7.84 -3.33
N LEU A 45 6.26 -8.76 -4.30
CA LEU A 45 7.43 -9.58 -4.62
C LEU A 45 8.61 -8.73 -5.12
N ALA A 46 8.35 -7.73 -5.96
CA ALA A 46 9.40 -6.82 -6.44
C ALA A 46 9.99 -5.99 -5.29
N THR A 47 9.13 -5.41 -4.45
CA THR A 47 9.53 -4.41 -3.45
C THR A 47 9.89 -5.03 -2.10
N ARG A 48 9.04 -5.89 -1.52
CA ARG A 48 9.23 -6.51 -0.19
C ARG A 48 9.94 -7.86 -0.28
N GLY A 49 9.91 -8.50 -1.44
CA GLY A 49 10.68 -9.71 -1.73
C GLY A 49 12.10 -9.38 -2.17
N ILE A 50 12.25 -8.98 -3.43
CA ILE A 50 13.55 -8.81 -4.10
C ILE A 50 14.31 -7.61 -3.52
N ALA A 51 13.74 -6.40 -3.56
CA ALA A 51 14.47 -5.20 -3.15
C ALA A 51 14.88 -5.25 -1.66
N VAL A 52 13.98 -5.65 -0.76
CA VAL A 52 14.32 -5.83 0.66
C VAL A 52 15.42 -6.86 0.86
N ARG A 53 15.36 -8.01 0.18
CA ARG A 53 16.41 -9.03 0.29
C ARG A 53 17.76 -8.52 -0.19
N MET A 54 17.79 -7.79 -1.31
CA MET A 54 19.01 -7.18 -1.85
C MET A 54 19.59 -6.13 -0.89
N LEU A 55 18.75 -5.21 -0.39
CA LEU A 55 19.17 -4.12 0.48
C LEU A 55 19.67 -4.64 1.84
N ARG A 56 18.97 -5.63 2.43
CA ARG A 56 19.43 -6.29 3.67
C ARG A 56 20.71 -7.10 3.43
N GLY A 57 20.81 -7.80 2.30
CA GLY A 57 22.01 -8.56 1.91
C GLY A 57 23.24 -7.68 1.69
N ALA A 58 23.04 -6.43 1.29
CA ALA A 58 24.09 -5.40 1.18
C ALA A 58 24.46 -4.74 2.52
N GLY A 59 23.87 -5.18 3.64
CA GLY A 59 24.19 -4.65 4.97
C GLY A 59 23.56 -3.30 5.31
N HIS A 60 22.63 -2.80 4.50
CA HIS A 60 21.98 -1.52 4.79
C HIS A 60 21.11 -1.60 6.05
N PRO A 61 21.04 -0.52 6.87
CA PRO A 61 20.24 -0.50 8.09
C PRO A 61 18.75 -0.62 7.80
N GLU A 62 17.99 -1.19 8.73
CA GLU A 62 16.57 -1.51 8.54
C GLU A 62 15.71 -0.30 8.13
N ARG A 63 16.04 0.89 8.66
CA ARG A 63 15.44 2.18 8.25
C ARG A 63 15.61 2.45 6.77
N PHE A 64 16.82 2.26 6.25
CA PHE A 64 17.14 2.50 4.85
C PHE A 64 16.42 1.50 3.95
N VAL A 65 16.41 0.22 4.34
CA VAL A 65 15.69 -0.84 3.63
C VAL A 65 14.21 -0.50 3.48
N MET A 66 13.57 -0.07 4.58
CA MET A 66 12.17 0.33 4.58
C MET A 66 11.92 1.53 3.66
N VAL A 67 12.69 2.62 3.81
CA VAL A 67 12.48 3.84 3.02
C VAL A 67 12.69 3.57 1.52
N VAL A 68 13.75 2.86 1.15
CA VAL A 68 14.06 2.60 -0.27
C VAL A 68 13.03 1.66 -0.90
N SER A 69 12.64 0.57 -0.22
CA SER A 69 11.61 -0.32 -0.76
C SER A 69 10.23 0.36 -0.89
N SER A 70 9.87 1.25 0.04
CA SER A 70 8.68 2.11 -0.07
C SER A 70 8.78 3.15 -1.18
N ALA A 71 9.96 3.75 -1.39
CA ALA A 71 10.17 4.69 -2.48
C ALA A 71 10.07 3.99 -3.85
N LEU A 72 10.64 2.80 -3.99
CA LEU A 72 10.53 2.00 -5.23
C LEU A 72 9.06 1.71 -5.55
N PHE A 73 8.28 1.28 -4.55
CA PHE A 73 6.83 1.07 -4.70
C PHE A 73 6.10 2.32 -5.16
N ALA A 74 6.35 3.46 -4.50
CA ALA A 74 5.71 4.72 -4.84
C ALA A 74 6.08 5.19 -6.27
N LEU A 75 7.34 5.05 -6.65
CA LEU A 75 7.82 5.47 -7.97
C LEU A 75 7.28 4.62 -9.12
N MET A 76 6.84 3.39 -8.87
CA MET A 76 6.15 2.59 -9.89
C MET A 76 4.89 3.28 -10.40
N HIS A 77 4.25 4.14 -9.59
CA HIS A 77 3.01 4.83 -9.95
C HIS A 77 3.23 6.06 -10.83
N VAL A 78 4.48 6.52 -11.01
CA VAL A 78 4.80 7.64 -11.92
C VAL A 78 4.47 7.27 -13.38
N VAL A 79 4.46 5.98 -13.71
CA VAL A 79 4.07 5.50 -15.05
C VAL A 79 2.65 5.88 -15.43
N ASN A 80 1.77 6.20 -14.46
CA ASN A 80 0.40 6.64 -14.72
C ASN A 80 0.33 7.95 -15.50
N LEU A 81 1.40 8.76 -15.50
CA LEU A 81 1.52 9.93 -16.39
C LEU A 81 1.45 9.52 -17.87
N LEU A 82 1.99 8.34 -18.22
CA LEU A 82 1.97 7.82 -19.59
C LEU A 82 0.56 7.36 -20.00
N SER A 83 -0.29 7.03 -19.02
CA SER A 83 -1.70 6.69 -19.21
C SER A 83 -2.61 7.94 -19.28
N GLY A 84 -2.04 9.15 -19.23
CA GLY A 84 -2.78 10.41 -19.33
C GLY A 84 -3.35 10.92 -18.01
N MET A 85 -2.97 10.34 -16.87
CA MET A 85 -3.39 10.82 -15.55
C MET A 85 -2.80 12.20 -15.24
N GLU A 86 -3.60 13.06 -14.62
CA GLU A 86 -3.21 14.43 -14.31
C GLU A 86 -2.02 14.47 -13.32
N PRO A 87 -1.00 15.32 -13.54
CA PRO A 87 0.23 15.30 -12.74
C PRO A 87 0.04 15.49 -11.23
N SER A 88 -0.89 16.34 -10.79
CA SER A 88 -1.18 16.52 -9.37
C SER A 88 -1.80 15.26 -8.74
N THR A 89 -2.64 14.54 -9.49
CA THR A 89 -3.21 13.25 -9.09
C THR A 89 -2.11 12.20 -8.93
N VAL A 90 -1.16 12.12 -9.88
CA VAL A 90 -0.01 11.21 -9.77
C VAL A 90 0.87 11.58 -8.58
N LEU A 91 1.13 12.87 -8.35
CA LEU A 91 1.91 13.33 -7.20
C LEU A 91 1.28 12.90 -5.86
N LEU A 92 -0.04 13.09 -5.71
CA LEU A 92 -0.76 12.63 -4.52
C LEU A 92 -0.73 11.11 -4.39
N THR A 93 -0.83 10.39 -5.51
CA THR A 93 -0.71 8.93 -5.55
C THR A 93 0.67 8.47 -5.07
N VAL A 94 1.76 9.12 -5.51
CA VAL A 94 3.13 8.81 -5.06
C VAL A 94 3.30 9.05 -3.55
N VAL A 95 2.76 10.15 -3.01
CA VAL A 95 2.80 10.42 -1.56
C VAL A 95 2.03 9.35 -0.76
N TYR A 96 0.81 9.03 -1.20
CA TYR A 96 -0.01 8.00 -0.59
C TYR A 96 0.66 6.62 -0.66
N THR A 97 1.12 6.20 -1.83
CA THR A 97 1.70 4.87 -2.06
C THR A 97 3.04 4.70 -1.35
N PHE A 98 3.80 5.77 -1.12
CA PHE A 98 4.96 5.72 -0.21
C PHE A 98 4.55 5.39 1.23
N ALA A 99 3.50 6.03 1.73
CA ALA A 99 2.97 5.77 3.07
C ALA A 99 2.37 4.36 3.18
N PHE A 100 1.64 3.93 2.15
CA PHE A 100 1.08 2.59 2.03
C PHE A 100 2.18 1.51 2.00
N GLY A 101 3.20 1.69 1.15
CA GLY A 101 4.36 0.81 1.10
C GLY A 101 5.07 0.73 2.45
N THR A 102 5.18 1.85 3.18
CA THR A 102 5.74 1.83 4.54
C THR A 102 4.89 0.97 5.47
N CYS A 103 3.56 1.03 5.36
CA CYS A 103 2.66 0.15 6.10
C CYS A 103 2.81 -1.32 5.69
N MET A 104 2.99 -1.64 4.40
CA MET A 104 3.22 -3.00 3.91
C MET A 104 4.53 -3.57 4.48
N TYR A 105 5.60 -2.77 4.47
CA TYR A 105 6.88 -3.15 5.06
C TYR A 105 6.75 -3.46 6.55
N LEU A 106 6.08 -2.60 7.31
CA LEU A 106 5.88 -2.79 8.75
C LEU A 106 4.96 -3.98 9.06
N SER A 107 4.00 -4.26 8.19
CA SER A 107 3.11 -5.42 8.28
C SER A 107 3.90 -6.71 8.06
N MET A 108 4.79 -6.75 7.06
CA MET A 108 5.75 -7.85 6.87
C MET A 108 6.67 -8.00 8.08
N LEU A 109 7.17 -6.90 8.65
CA LEU A 109 8.09 -6.93 9.79
C LEU A 109 7.42 -7.49 11.05
N VAL A 110 6.20 -7.05 11.38
CA VAL A 110 5.51 -7.48 12.61
C VAL A 110 4.99 -8.91 12.52
N THR A 111 4.69 -9.40 11.32
CA THR A 111 4.20 -10.77 11.09
C THR A 111 5.29 -11.76 10.71
N GLY A 112 6.49 -11.29 10.33
CA GLY A 112 7.60 -12.12 9.90
C GLY A 112 7.39 -12.78 8.52
N THR A 113 6.40 -12.33 7.73
CA THR A 113 6.07 -12.93 6.44
C THR A 113 5.64 -11.90 5.40
N ILE A 114 6.06 -12.10 4.14
CA ILE A 114 5.66 -11.25 3.02
C ILE A 114 4.18 -11.43 2.65
N TRP A 115 3.59 -12.59 2.98
CA TRP A 115 2.19 -12.90 2.66
C TRP A 115 1.21 -11.90 3.27
N THR A 116 1.52 -11.34 4.44
CA THR A 116 0.70 -10.29 5.04
C THR A 116 0.63 -9.06 4.15
N ALA A 117 1.76 -8.60 3.60
CA ALA A 117 1.80 -7.47 2.70
C ALA A 117 1.05 -7.77 1.40
N ILE A 118 1.28 -8.95 0.80
CA ILE A 118 0.59 -9.40 -0.42
C ILE A 118 -0.93 -9.40 -0.23
N VAL A 119 -1.44 -9.98 0.88
CA VAL A 119 -2.89 -10.05 1.13
C VAL A 119 -3.48 -8.67 1.39
N LEU A 120 -2.83 -7.84 2.20
CA LEU A 120 -3.32 -6.50 2.48
C LEU A 120 -3.38 -5.63 1.21
N HIS A 121 -2.36 -5.73 0.36
CA HIS A 121 -2.33 -5.04 -0.92
C HIS A 121 -3.39 -5.60 -1.88
N ALA A 122 -3.48 -6.92 -2.01
CA ALA A 122 -4.50 -7.57 -2.85
C ALA A 122 -5.94 -7.25 -2.43
N LEU A 123 -6.17 -6.80 -1.19
CA LEU A 123 -7.47 -6.27 -0.75
C LEU A 123 -7.62 -4.76 -1.02
N THR A 124 -6.54 -3.99 -0.89
CA THR A 124 -6.58 -2.53 -0.97
C THR A 124 -6.93 -2.04 -2.36
N ASP A 125 -6.23 -2.49 -3.38
CA ASP A 125 -6.40 -2.02 -4.76
C ASP A 125 -7.81 -2.28 -5.30
N PRO A 126 -8.33 -3.52 -5.30
CA PRO A 126 -9.64 -3.76 -5.88
C PRO A 126 -10.76 -3.07 -5.10
N THR A 127 -10.66 -2.96 -3.78
CA THR A 127 -11.67 -2.24 -3.00
C THR A 127 -11.63 -0.75 -3.26
N THR A 128 -10.44 -0.17 -3.49
CA THR A 128 -10.28 1.23 -3.90
C THR A 128 -10.92 1.47 -5.26
N PHE A 129 -10.67 0.62 -6.26
CA PHE A 129 -11.26 0.74 -7.60
C PHE A 129 -12.78 0.58 -7.60
N LEU A 130 -13.30 -0.41 -6.86
CA LEU A 130 -14.74 -0.63 -6.73
C LEU A 130 -15.44 0.57 -6.07
N ALA A 131 -14.79 1.20 -5.09
CA ALA A 131 -15.30 2.39 -4.44
C ALA A 131 -15.20 3.64 -5.34
N SER A 132 -14.12 3.81 -6.12
CA SER A 132 -13.92 4.98 -6.97
C SER A 132 -14.73 4.97 -8.27
N GLY A 133 -15.26 3.81 -8.68
CA GLY A 133 -16.02 3.66 -9.93
C GLY A 133 -15.24 2.95 -11.06
N GLY A 134 -13.99 2.57 -10.82
CA GLY A 134 -13.17 1.82 -11.77
C GLY A 134 -11.68 2.04 -11.62
N VAL A 135 -10.90 1.32 -12.42
CA VAL A 135 -9.42 1.38 -12.42
C VAL A 135 -8.91 2.72 -12.97
N ASP A 136 -9.68 3.35 -13.86
CA ASP A 136 -9.32 4.62 -14.52
C ASP A 136 -9.95 5.85 -13.83
N GLU A 137 -10.73 5.64 -12.77
CA GLU A 137 -11.47 6.70 -12.08
C GLU A 137 -10.76 7.14 -10.80
N ALA A 138 -10.55 8.45 -10.68
CA ALA A 138 -10.07 9.04 -9.45
C ALA A 138 -11.16 8.98 -8.37
N VAL A 139 -10.76 8.76 -7.12
CA VAL A 139 -11.68 8.85 -5.98
C VAL A 139 -12.21 10.28 -5.88
N THR A 140 -13.43 10.50 -6.36
CA THR A 140 -14.09 11.82 -6.34
C THR A 140 -15.49 11.71 -5.76
N GLY A 141 -15.93 12.73 -5.02
CA GLY A 141 -17.35 12.94 -4.72
C GLY A 141 -18.04 11.95 -3.78
N GLN A 142 -17.34 11.04 -3.10
CA GLN A 142 -17.99 10.14 -2.15
C GLN A 142 -18.37 10.86 -0.83
N SER A 143 -19.58 10.60 -0.34
CA SER A 143 -20.08 11.13 0.93
C SER A 143 -20.70 10.02 1.78
N GLY A 144 -20.48 10.08 3.09
CA GLY A 144 -21.00 9.09 4.03
C GLY A 144 -19.96 8.66 5.07
N GLY A 145 -20.42 7.93 6.09
CA GLY A 145 -19.57 7.48 7.19
C GLY A 145 -18.44 6.53 6.74
N TRP A 146 -18.71 5.66 5.77
CA TRP A 146 -17.72 4.73 5.22
C TRP A 146 -16.62 5.44 4.42
N SER A 147 -16.97 6.42 3.59
CA SER A 147 -16.00 7.23 2.85
C SER A 147 -15.15 8.09 3.81
N LEU A 148 -15.75 8.61 4.89
CA LEU A 148 -15.00 9.30 5.94
C LEU A 148 -14.02 8.36 6.66
N LEU A 149 -14.42 7.12 6.94
CA LEU A 149 -13.54 6.11 7.53
C LEU A 149 -12.35 5.81 6.61
N ALA A 150 -12.60 5.54 5.32
CA ALA A 150 -11.55 5.31 4.34
C ALA A 150 -10.58 6.50 4.25
N ALA A 151 -11.11 7.71 4.10
CA ALA A 151 -10.30 8.93 4.02
C ALA A 151 -9.47 9.16 5.28
N SER A 152 -10.07 8.95 6.46
CA SER A 152 -9.37 9.10 7.75
C SER A 152 -8.24 8.08 7.89
N ALA A 153 -8.49 6.81 7.54
CA ALA A 153 -7.47 5.77 7.56
C ALA A 153 -6.31 6.11 6.62
N THR A 154 -6.59 6.59 5.41
CA THR A 154 -5.58 7.02 4.44
C THR A 154 -4.75 8.21 4.93
N ILE A 155 -5.40 9.23 5.49
CA ILE A 155 -4.70 10.38 6.08
C ILE A 155 -3.82 9.92 7.25
N LEU A 156 -4.34 9.04 8.11
CA LEU A 156 -3.58 8.48 9.22
C LEU A 156 -2.39 7.66 8.74
N MET A 157 -2.49 6.90 7.63
CA MET A 157 -1.33 6.22 7.03
C MET A 157 -0.26 7.22 6.59
N ILE A 158 -0.66 8.31 5.90
CA ILE A 158 0.26 9.36 5.44
C ILE A 158 0.99 10.03 6.61
N VAL A 159 0.28 10.32 7.71
CA VAL A 159 0.88 10.92 8.91
C VAL A 159 1.72 9.90 9.71
N PHE A 160 1.28 8.63 9.76
CA PHE A 160 1.96 7.57 10.49
C PHE A 160 3.28 7.16 9.84
N ALA A 161 3.37 7.14 8.51
CA ALA A 161 4.55 6.65 7.81
C ALA A 161 5.85 7.40 8.19
N PRO A 162 5.93 8.75 8.20
CA PRO A 162 7.10 9.47 8.68
C PRO A 162 7.45 9.13 10.13
N VAL A 163 6.46 9.04 11.02
CA VAL A 163 6.67 8.68 12.43
C VAL A 163 7.26 7.27 12.53
N ALA A 164 6.73 6.32 11.77
CA ALA A 164 7.21 4.94 11.76
C ALA A 164 8.65 4.82 11.24
N VAL A 165 9.06 5.64 10.27
CA VAL A 165 10.46 5.75 9.80
C VAL A 165 11.41 6.10 10.94
N PHE A 166 11.02 6.99 11.85
CA PHE A 166 11.83 7.35 13.01
C PHE A 166 11.79 6.32 14.14
N LEU A 167 10.69 5.57 14.25
CA LEU A 167 10.51 4.59 15.33
C LEU A 167 11.10 3.21 15.02
N VAL A 168 11.25 2.83 13.75
CA VAL A 168 11.85 1.53 13.41
C VAL A 168 13.31 1.49 13.89
N ARG A 169 13.69 0.37 14.51
CA ARG A 169 15.03 0.12 15.04
C ARG A 169 15.66 -1.02 14.27
N ASP A 170 16.99 -0.99 14.19
CA ASP A 170 17.74 -2.09 13.62
C ASP A 170 18.09 -3.07 14.75
N ASP A 171 17.27 -4.10 14.90
CA ASP A 171 17.47 -5.13 15.92
C ASP A 171 18.24 -6.34 15.36
N ARG A 172 18.79 -6.24 14.14
CA ARG A 172 19.55 -7.31 13.52
C ARG A 172 20.89 -7.48 14.23
N PRO A 173 21.35 -8.73 14.45
CA PRO A 173 22.69 -8.98 14.95
C PRO A 173 23.70 -8.32 14.00
N LYS A 174 24.64 -7.54 14.56
CA LYS A 174 25.78 -7.04 13.80
C LYS A 174 26.53 -8.22 13.17
N ALA A 175 26.99 -8.04 11.94
CA ALA A 175 27.81 -9.08 11.32
C ALA A 175 29.13 -9.22 12.11
N PRO A 176 29.75 -10.40 12.15
CA PRO A 176 31.08 -10.53 12.74
C PRO A 176 32.07 -9.66 11.95
N GLY A 177 32.54 -8.55 12.53
CA GLY A 177 33.48 -7.63 11.89
C GLY A 177 33.20 -6.13 12.07
N ASP A 178 32.05 -5.76 12.65
CA ASP A 178 31.68 -4.38 13.01
C ASP A 178 32.20 -3.93 14.39
#